data_AF-A0A4V6E2D3-F1
#
_entry.id   AF-A0A4V6E2D3-F1
#
_cell.length_a   1.000
_cell.length_b   1.000
_cell.length_c   1.000
_cell.angle_alpha   90.00
_cell.angle_beta   90.00
_cell.angle_gamma   90.00
#
_symmetry.space_group_name_H-M   'P 1'
#
loop_
_entity.id
_entity.type
_entity.pdbx_description
1 polymer ?
#
loop_
_entity_poly.entity_id
_entity_poly.type
_entity_poly.pdbx_seq_one_letter_code
_entity_poly.pdbx_strand_id
1 'polypeptide(L)'
;MDDDADDWAAQVEAQREAKTQQFRESARSPLPVSMRGDGFPGLAYYDPDPAYRFVLPLHEHDEKETVTVETTAEGEQTYRRWGEFRFEVDGEAAT
;
A
#
# COMPACT_ATOMS: atom_id res chain seq x y z
N MET A 1 8.26 14.65 21.32
CA MET A 1 8.44 14.66 19.85
C MET A 1 7.43 13.64 19.34
N ASP A 2 6.16 13.92 19.53
CA ASP A 2 5.07 12.94 19.42
C ASP A 2 4.02 13.39 18.38
N ASP A 3 4.03 14.68 18.01
CA ASP A 3 3.14 15.24 16.99
C ASP A 3 3.32 14.60 15.60
N ASP A 4 4.54 14.21 15.19
CA ASP A 4 4.80 13.57 13.88
C ASP A 4 4.29 12.12 13.79
N ALA A 5 4.08 11.46 14.94
CA ALA A 5 3.56 10.10 15.00
C ALA A 5 2.03 10.10 15.03
N ASP A 6 1.44 10.97 15.84
CA ASP A 6 -0.01 11.15 15.92
C ASP A 6 -0.58 11.71 14.61
N ASP A 7 0.10 12.67 13.97
CA ASP A 7 -0.28 13.21 12.66
C ASP A 7 -0.22 12.13 11.57
N TRP A 8 0.77 11.22 11.64
CA TRP A 8 0.87 10.11 10.70
C TRP A 8 -0.23 9.06 10.88
N ALA A 9 -0.51 8.64 12.13
CA ALA A 9 -1.53 7.65 12.39
C ALA A 9 -2.91 8.15 11.93
N ALA A 10 -3.23 9.42 12.22
CA ALA A 10 -4.45 10.06 11.74
C ALA A 10 -4.52 10.13 10.20
N GLN A 11 -3.41 10.42 9.52
CA GLN A 11 -3.35 10.38 8.05
C GLN A 11 -3.60 8.97 7.50
N VAL A 12 -3.03 7.94 8.13
CA VAL A 12 -3.27 6.55 7.74
C VAL A 12 -4.75 6.20 7.90
N GLU A 13 -5.39 6.58 9.01
CA GLU A 13 -6.82 6.35 9.22
C GLU A 13 -7.69 7.06 8.18
N ALA A 14 -7.40 8.33 7.89
CA ALA A 14 -8.11 9.10 6.85
C ALA A 14 -7.97 8.44 5.46
N GLN A 15 -6.78 7.94 5.12
CA GLN A 15 -6.55 7.21 3.87
C GLN A 15 -7.33 5.89 3.83
N ARG A 16 -7.43 5.17 4.95
CA ARG A 16 -8.21 3.93 5.07
C ARG A 16 -9.70 4.18 4.88
N GLU A 17 -10.23 5.25 5.48
CA GLU A 17 -11.63 5.64 5.31
C GLU A 17 -11.92 5.99 3.84
N ALA A 18 -11.08 6.82 3.23
CA ALA A 18 -11.22 7.19 1.81
C ALA A 18 -11.20 5.95 0.90
N LYS A 19 -10.27 5.02 1.13
CA LYS A 19 -10.19 3.75 0.37
C LYS A 19 -11.41 2.87 0.60
N THR A 20 -11.91 2.81 1.82
CA THR A 20 -13.13 2.06 2.19
C THR A 20 -14.34 2.59 1.43
N GLN A 21 -14.54 3.91 1.39
CA GLN A 21 -15.60 4.55 0.61
C GLN A 21 -15.42 4.28 -0.90
N GLN A 22 -14.20 4.40 -1.42
CA GLN A 22 -13.91 4.09 -2.82
C GLN A 22 -14.31 2.65 -3.18
N PHE A 23 -13.97 1.67 -2.34
CA PHE A 23 -14.31 0.27 -2.59
C PHE A 23 -15.81 0.01 -2.49
N ARG A 24 -16.50 0.68 -1.57
CA ARG A 24 -17.94 0.56 -1.35
C ARG A 24 -18.76 1.19 -2.46
N GLU A 25 -18.38 2.37 -2.94
CA GLU A 25 -19.25 3.25 -3.74
C GLU A 25 -18.76 3.46 -5.18
N SER A 26 -17.45 3.33 -5.46
CA SER A 26 -16.93 3.69 -6.78
C SER A 26 -17.38 2.72 -7.86
N ALA A 27 -17.76 3.28 -9.03
CA ALA A 27 -17.98 2.51 -10.24
C ALA A 27 -16.70 1.78 -10.72
N ARG A 28 -15.53 2.30 -10.37
CA ARG A 28 -14.20 1.72 -10.65
C ARG A 28 -13.67 0.83 -9.53
N SER A 29 -14.50 0.50 -8.54
CA SER A 29 -14.12 -0.45 -7.50
C SER A 29 -13.78 -1.82 -8.13
N PRO A 30 -12.69 -2.47 -7.71
CA PRO A 30 -12.36 -3.82 -8.18
C PRO A 30 -13.34 -4.87 -7.66
N LEU A 31 -14.23 -4.51 -6.71
CA LEU A 31 -15.22 -5.43 -6.17
C LEU A 31 -16.41 -5.66 -7.14
N PRO A 32 -16.92 -6.90 -7.21
CA PRO A 32 -18.19 -7.20 -7.88
C PRO A 32 -19.32 -6.30 -7.36
N VAL A 33 -20.28 -5.96 -8.23
CA VAL A 33 -21.42 -5.09 -7.89
C VAL A 33 -22.20 -5.61 -6.68
N SER A 34 -22.30 -6.93 -6.52
CA SER A 34 -22.97 -7.58 -5.39
C SER A 34 -22.27 -7.39 -4.03
N MET A 35 -20.98 -7.05 -4.02
CA MET A 35 -20.18 -6.79 -2.81
C MET A 35 -19.92 -5.29 -2.59
N ARG A 36 -20.64 -4.43 -3.31
CA ARG A 36 -20.65 -2.96 -3.14
C ARG A 36 -21.89 -2.52 -2.37
N GLY A 37 -21.91 -1.26 -1.93
CA GLY A 37 -23.05 -0.69 -1.20
C GLY A 37 -23.30 -1.40 0.14
N ASP A 38 -24.49 -1.96 0.34
CA ASP A 38 -24.89 -2.60 1.60
C ASP A 38 -24.27 -3.99 1.82
N GLY A 39 -23.80 -4.64 0.74
CA GLY A 39 -23.12 -5.93 0.81
C GLY A 39 -21.62 -5.84 1.09
N PHE A 40 -21.08 -4.63 1.29
CA PHE A 40 -19.65 -4.41 1.45
C PHE A 40 -19.18 -4.79 2.86
N PRO A 41 -18.28 -5.78 3.01
CA PRO A 41 -17.86 -6.29 4.32
C PRO A 41 -16.87 -5.37 5.05
N GLY A 42 -16.40 -4.30 4.42
CA GLY A 42 -15.27 -3.50 4.90
C GLY A 42 -13.93 -4.00 4.36
N LEU A 43 -12.86 -3.30 4.73
CA LEU A 43 -11.48 -3.70 4.45
C LEU A 43 -10.79 -4.05 5.77
N ALA A 44 -10.07 -5.17 5.79
CA ALA A 44 -9.26 -5.55 6.94
C ALA A 44 -7.96 -4.74 6.94
N TYR A 45 -7.64 -4.15 8.09
CA TYR A 45 -6.42 -3.38 8.31
C TYR A 45 -5.74 -3.84 9.58
N TYR A 46 -4.41 -3.82 9.58
CA TYR A 46 -3.61 -3.90 10.81
C TYR A 46 -3.63 -2.54 11.52
N ASP A 47 -3.46 -2.52 12.84
CA ASP A 47 -3.34 -1.24 13.56
C ASP A 47 -2.07 -0.49 13.11
N PRO A 48 -2.10 0.87 13.07
CA PRO A 48 -0.91 1.64 12.74
C PRO A 48 0.16 1.42 13.82
N ASP A 49 1.21 0.68 13.46
CA ASP A 49 2.34 0.42 14.35
C ASP A 49 3.58 1.19 13.87
N PRO A 50 4.07 2.18 14.65
CA PRO A 50 5.28 2.93 14.32
C PRO A 50 6.53 2.07 14.15
N ALA A 51 6.60 0.86 14.72
CA ALA A 51 7.73 -0.05 14.55
C ALA A 51 7.90 -0.49 13.08
N TYR A 52 6.83 -0.46 12.29
CA TYR A 52 6.84 -0.77 10.86
C TYR A 52 6.91 0.49 9.97
N ARG A 53 7.18 1.68 10.55
CA ARG A 53 7.37 2.93 9.81
C ARG A 53 8.86 3.24 9.66
N PHE A 54 9.36 3.08 8.43
CA PHE A 54 10.76 3.34 8.11
C PHE A 54 10.93 4.60 7.27
N VAL A 55 12.01 5.35 7.52
CA VAL A 55 12.51 6.41 6.64
C VAL A 55 13.84 5.94 6.07
N LEU A 56 13.84 5.55 4.80
CA LEU A 56 14.97 4.89 4.15
C LEU A 56 15.45 5.66 2.92
N PRO A 57 16.77 5.73 2.67
CA PRO A 57 17.28 6.22 1.40
C PRO A 57 16.91 5.25 0.27
N LEU A 58 16.54 5.80 -0.88
CA LEU A 58 16.36 5.02 -2.10
C LEU A 58 17.73 4.71 -2.72
N HIS A 59 18.03 3.43 -2.92
CA HIS A 59 19.19 2.98 -3.66
C HIS A 59 18.79 2.73 -5.11
N GLU A 60 19.06 3.69 -5.99
CA GLU A 60 18.79 3.55 -7.43
C GLU A 60 19.69 2.46 -8.05
N HIS A 61 19.11 1.65 -8.94
CA HIS A 61 19.90 0.66 -9.70
C HIS A 61 20.60 1.32 -10.88
N ASP A 62 21.87 0.97 -11.08
CA ASP A 62 22.65 1.41 -12.23
C ASP A 62 22.04 0.92 -13.56
N GLU A 63 21.53 -0.32 -13.56
CA GLU A 63 20.77 -0.89 -14.68
C GLU A 63 19.29 -1.06 -14.28
N LYS A 64 18.40 -0.50 -15.10
CA LYS A 64 16.96 -0.48 -14.84
C LYS A 64 16.28 -1.55 -15.68
N GLU A 65 16.03 -2.69 -15.04
CA GLU A 65 15.32 -3.80 -15.65
C GLU A 65 13.81 -3.55 -15.68
N THR A 66 13.13 -4.18 -16.64
CA THR A 66 11.66 -4.19 -16.70
C THR A 66 11.13 -5.47 -16.08
N VAL A 67 10.22 -5.34 -15.11
CA VAL A 67 9.54 -6.46 -14.47
C VAL A 67 8.09 -6.45 -14.92
N THR A 68 7.64 -7.57 -15.48
CA THR A 68 6.23 -7.79 -15.81
C THR A 68 5.52 -8.39 -14.61
N VAL A 69 4.47 -7.72 -14.14
CA VAL A 69 3.62 -8.20 -13.06
C VAL A 69 2.29 -8.62 -13.66
N GLU A 70 1.91 -9.87 -13.44
CA GLU A 70 0.59 -10.37 -13.80
C GLU A 70 -0.46 -9.72 -12.90
N THR A 71 -1.42 -9.03 -13.50
CA THR A 71 -2.55 -8.41 -12.81
C THR A 71 -3.80 -9.22 -13.07
N THR A 72 -4.57 -9.50 -12.02
CA THR A 72 -5.82 -10.26 -12.11
C THR A 72 -6.93 -9.52 -12.85
N ALA A 73 -6.78 -8.21 -13.11
CA ALA A 73 -7.81 -7.38 -13.73
C ALA A 73 -7.57 -7.07 -15.22
N GLU A 74 -6.31 -6.85 -15.64
CA GLU A 74 -6.00 -6.31 -16.97
C GLU A 74 -4.77 -6.98 -17.63
N GLY A 75 -4.53 -8.27 -17.35
CA GLY A 75 -3.44 -9.01 -17.98
C GLY A 75 -2.09 -8.65 -17.38
N GLU A 76 -1.08 -8.37 -18.21
CA GLU A 76 0.29 -8.11 -17.76
C GLU A 76 0.62 -6.61 -17.76
N GLN A 77 1.17 -6.10 -16.64
CA GLN A 77 1.69 -4.73 -16.56
C GLN A 77 3.21 -4.73 -16.41
N THR A 78 3.91 -4.05 -17.31
CA THR A 78 5.36 -3.86 -17.23
C THR A 78 5.70 -2.64 -16.38
N TYR A 79 6.51 -2.86 -15.35
CA TYR A 79 7.10 -1.84 -14.50
C TYR A 79 8.60 -1.74 -14.73
N ARG A 80 9.19 -0.58 -14.41
CA ARG A 80 10.65 -0.41 -14.41
C ARG A 80 11.17 -0.50 -12.98
N ARG A 81 12.08 -1.44 -12.72
CA ARG A 81 12.77 -1.59 -11.44
C ARG A 81 13.75 -0.42 -11.27
N TRP A 82 13.31 0.60 -10.56
CA TRP A 82 14.07 1.85 -10.44
C TRP A 82 15.19 1.75 -9.39
N GLY A 83 14.93 1.07 -8.29
CA GLY A 83 15.85 0.95 -7.17
C GLY A 83 15.27 0.05 -6.09
N GLU A 84 15.97 -0.02 -4.96
CA GLU A 84 15.59 -0.79 -3.78
C GLU A 84 15.77 0.02 -2.50
N PHE A 85 15.12 -0.44 -1.43
CA PHE A 85 15.31 0.07 -0.08
C PHE A 85 15.96 -1.03 0.73
N ARG A 86 16.94 -0.71 1.57
CA ARG A 86 17.63 -1.71 2.41
C ARG A 86 17.37 -1.39 3.87
N PHE A 87 16.83 -2.33 4.61
CA PHE A 87 16.44 -2.14 6.02
C PHE A 87 16.49 -3.43 6.82
N GLU A 88 16.32 -3.31 8.13
CA GLU A 88 16.20 -4.43 9.06
C GLU A 88 14.83 -4.36 9.71
N VAL A 89 14.14 -5.51 9.79
CA VAL A 89 12.86 -5.67 10.48
C VAL A 89 12.93 -6.94 11.31
N ASP A 90 12.57 -6.86 12.59
CA ASP A 90 12.61 -7.98 13.52
C ASP A 90 13.97 -8.72 13.61
N GLY A 91 15.08 -8.00 13.35
CA GLY A 91 16.44 -8.54 13.35
C GLY A 91 16.85 -9.24 12.04
N GLU A 92 16.01 -9.17 11.00
CA GLU A 92 16.25 -9.75 9.69
C GLU A 92 16.47 -8.65 8.64
N ALA A 93 17.54 -8.76 7.86
CA ALA A 93 17.82 -7.83 6.78
C ALA A 93 16.89 -8.07 5.58
N ALA A 94 16.27 -7.01 5.08
CA ALA A 94 15.33 -7.00 3.96
C ALA A 94 15.74 -5.97 2.88
N THR A 95 15.42 -6.29 1.63
CA THR A 95 15.65 -5.46 0.43
C THR A 95 14.53 -5.56 -0.58
#